data_AF-A0A3A8HKL3-F1
#
_entry.id   AF-A0A3A8HKL3-F1
#
_cell.length_a   1.000
_cell.length_b   1.000
_cell.length_c   1.000
_cell.angle_alpha   90.00
_cell.angle_beta   90.00
_cell.angle_gamma   90.00
#
_symmetry.space_group_name_H-M   'P 1'
#
loop_
_entity.id
_entity.type
_entity.pdbx_description
1 polymer ?
#
loop_
_entity_poly.entity_id
_entity_poly.type
_entity_poly.pdbx_seq_one_letter_code
_entity_poly.pdbx_strand_id
1 'polypeptide(L)'
;MQTKPTRFAALVLVSTASCQRTETPEAAAPPGAPNVVTGTPDAGTGDVNARIQSILGEPAKYEQAFASFQKAVAAHDAKAVAALVAYPFTANVGGRKVKLPDAAAFVRHYDVIVTPAIANVITRQRYADLFVNADGVMFGQGEAWLNGVCKDAGCKDFDVRVIAIQSAN
;
A
#
# COMPACT_ATOMS: atom_id res chain seq x y z
N MET A 1 -22.81 0.15 70.50
CA MET A 1 -23.40 -1.08 71.09
C MET A 1 -23.39 -2.11 69.97
N GLN A 2 -22.62 -3.20 69.91
CA GLN A 2 -22.09 -4.10 70.93
C GLN A 2 -20.75 -4.67 70.42
N THR A 3 -19.81 -4.80 71.34
CA THR A 3 -18.46 -5.33 71.16
C THR A 3 -18.32 -6.71 71.82
N LYS A 4 -17.74 -7.69 71.08
CA LYS A 4 -16.89 -8.86 71.47
C LYS A 4 -17.36 -9.83 72.59
N PRO A 5 -17.06 -11.16 72.54
CA PRO A 5 -15.79 -11.68 73.10
C PRO A 5 -15.22 -12.97 72.40
N THR A 6 -13.89 -13.14 72.20
CA THR A 6 -12.90 -13.87 73.07
C THR A 6 -12.92 -15.40 72.84
N ARG A 7 -11.85 -16.07 72.38
CA ARG A 7 -10.69 -16.64 73.14
C ARG A 7 -9.75 -17.34 72.12
N PHE A 8 -8.44 -17.06 72.06
CA PHE A 8 -7.28 -17.43 72.91
C PHE A 8 -6.57 -18.74 72.52
N ALA A 9 -5.22 -18.66 72.54
CA ALA A 9 -4.19 -19.72 72.54
C ALA A 9 -3.87 -20.39 71.17
N ALA A 10 -2.62 -20.68 70.78
CA ALA A 10 -1.30 -20.43 71.34
C ALA A 10 -0.23 -20.68 70.24
N LEU A 11 0.69 -19.73 70.10
CA LEU A 11 2.15 -19.88 70.08
C LEU A 11 2.75 -21.25 69.65
N VAL A 12 3.54 -21.27 68.57
CA VAL A 12 4.95 -21.75 68.56
C VAL A 12 5.71 -21.06 67.40
N LEU A 13 6.83 -20.44 67.76
CA LEU A 13 7.89 -19.90 66.90
C LEU A 13 8.79 -21.02 66.38
N VAL A 14 9.29 -20.95 65.13
CA VAL A 14 10.70 -21.16 64.69
C VAL A 14 10.79 -20.65 63.23
N SER A 15 11.34 -19.47 62.95
CA SER A 15 12.74 -19.19 62.56
C SER A 15 13.26 -19.97 61.33
N THR A 16 13.33 -19.30 60.17
CA THR A 16 14.54 -19.24 59.33
C THR A 16 14.41 -18.07 58.36
N ALA A 17 15.37 -17.16 58.41
CA ALA A 17 15.59 -16.14 57.41
C ALA A 17 15.95 -16.78 56.07
N SER A 18 15.38 -16.27 54.98
CA SER A 18 16.05 -16.23 53.69
C SER A 18 15.48 -15.08 52.88
N CYS A 19 16.37 -14.14 52.53
CA CYS A 19 16.16 -13.18 51.47
C CYS A 19 15.68 -13.91 50.22
N GLN A 20 14.57 -13.47 49.63
CA GLN A 20 14.44 -13.50 48.18
C GLN A 20 13.51 -12.40 47.70
N ARG A 21 14.06 -11.76 46.67
CA ARG A 21 13.66 -10.57 45.97
C ARG A 21 12.33 -10.83 45.26
N THR A 22 11.45 -9.85 45.33
CA THR A 22 10.22 -9.76 44.55
C THR A 22 10.57 -9.85 43.06
N GLU A 23 10.11 -10.91 42.39
CA GLU A 23 10.04 -10.98 40.94
C GLU A 23 8.56 -11.17 40.57
N THR A 24 7.97 -10.08 40.08
CA THR A 24 6.64 -10.02 39.49
C THR A 24 6.54 -11.03 38.35
N PRO A 25 5.43 -11.78 38.21
CA PRO A 25 5.29 -12.76 37.13
C PRO A 25 5.34 -12.10 35.76
N GLU A 26 6.34 -12.47 34.97
CA GLU A 26 6.48 -12.14 33.56
C GLU A 26 5.37 -12.84 32.77
N ALA A 27 4.44 -12.05 32.25
CA ALA A 27 3.40 -12.53 31.35
C ALA A 27 4.05 -13.01 30.04
N ALA A 28 3.81 -14.27 29.71
CA ALA A 28 4.25 -14.91 28.48
C ALA A 28 3.84 -14.09 27.24
N ALA A 29 4.83 -13.74 26.42
CA ALA A 29 4.62 -13.15 25.10
C ALA A 29 4.09 -14.19 24.09
N PRO A 30 3.16 -13.82 23.18
CA PRO A 30 2.71 -14.71 22.12
C PRO A 30 3.78 -14.90 21.03
N PRO A 31 3.85 -16.09 20.38
CA PRO A 31 4.75 -16.30 19.25
C PRO A 31 4.11 -15.77 17.95
N GLY A 32 4.93 -15.10 17.12
CA GLY A 32 4.63 -14.87 15.70
C GLY A 32 4.20 -13.45 15.33
N ALA A 33 5.12 -12.50 15.37
CA ALA A 33 5.01 -11.29 14.54
C ALA A 33 5.52 -11.61 13.12
N PRO A 34 4.83 -11.19 12.05
CA PRO A 34 5.38 -11.28 10.70
C PRO A 34 6.63 -10.39 10.61
N ASN A 35 7.68 -10.91 9.98
CA ASN A 35 8.92 -10.17 9.72
C ASN A 35 8.60 -8.86 8.95
N VAL A 36 8.57 -7.75 9.66
CA VAL A 36 8.63 -6.42 9.04
C VAL A 36 10.07 -6.25 8.58
N VAL A 37 10.32 -6.45 7.28
CA VAL A 37 11.52 -5.93 6.63
C VAL A 37 11.45 -4.41 6.77
N THR A 38 12.16 -3.89 7.77
CA THR A 38 12.49 -2.47 7.85
C THR A 38 13.57 -2.20 6.81
N GLY A 39 13.16 -2.07 5.55
CA GLY A 39 14.00 -1.42 4.54
C GLY A 39 14.20 0.04 4.94
N THR A 40 15.45 0.53 4.90
CA THR A 40 15.74 1.95 5.00
C THR A 40 14.87 2.70 3.98
N PRO A 41 14.16 3.80 4.35
CA PRO A 41 13.16 4.44 3.50
C PRO A 41 13.63 4.77 2.07
N ASP A 42 14.93 5.02 1.90
CA ASP A 42 15.52 5.40 0.62
C ASP A 42 16.12 4.22 -0.17
N ALA A 43 16.43 3.09 0.50
CA ALA A 43 17.03 1.93 -0.16
C ALA A 43 16.04 1.25 -1.13
N GLY A 44 14.79 1.07 -0.70
CA GLY A 44 13.76 0.46 -1.56
C GLY A 44 13.43 1.31 -2.79
N THR A 45 13.47 2.64 -2.67
CA THR A 45 13.32 3.54 -3.83
C THR A 45 14.48 3.39 -4.81
N GLY A 46 15.72 3.27 -4.30
CA GLY A 46 16.89 3.00 -5.13
C GLY A 46 16.78 1.69 -5.92
N ASP A 47 16.34 0.62 -5.27
CA ASP A 47 16.17 -0.71 -5.89
C ASP A 47 15.09 -0.68 -6.99
N VAL A 48 13.95 -0.04 -6.74
CA VAL A 48 12.88 0.16 -7.74
C VAL A 48 13.39 0.97 -8.92
N ASN A 49 14.11 2.07 -8.68
CA ASN A 49 14.66 2.90 -9.76
C ASN A 49 15.69 2.13 -10.60
N ALA A 50 16.57 1.34 -9.98
CA ALA A 50 17.50 0.49 -10.72
C ALA A 50 16.76 -0.55 -11.59
N ARG A 51 15.67 -1.13 -11.07
CA ARG A 51 14.85 -2.09 -11.81
C ARG A 51 14.12 -1.44 -12.99
N ILE A 52 13.54 -0.26 -12.80
CA ILE A 52 12.90 0.53 -13.86
C ILE A 52 13.92 0.90 -14.93
N GLN A 53 15.11 1.39 -14.54
CA GLN A 53 16.18 1.73 -15.48
C GLN A 53 16.55 0.54 -16.36
N SER A 54 16.64 -0.66 -15.78
CA SER A 54 17.06 -1.86 -16.49
C SER A 54 16.03 -2.42 -17.46
N ILE A 55 14.73 -2.21 -17.23
CA ILE A 55 13.65 -2.82 -18.04
C ILE A 55 12.89 -1.79 -18.87
N LEU A 56 12.58 -0.66 -18.24
CA LEU A 56 11.60 0.33 -18.70
C LEU A 56 12.23 1.67 -19.09
N GLY A 57 13.50 1.90 -18.77
CA GLY A 57 14.28 3.03 -19.27
C GLY A 57 14.45 4.17 -18.28
N GLU A 58 13.44 5.02 -18.06
CA GLU A 58 13.60 6.31 -17.35
C GLU A 58 12.89 6.37 -15.98
N PRO A 59 13.57 6.09 -14.85
CA PRO A 59 12.94 6.04 -13.52
C PRO A 59 12.24 7.33 -13.10
N ALA A 60 12.83 8.49 -13.40
CA ALA A 60 12.27 9.79 -13.02
C ALA A 60 10.86 10.01 -13.61
N LYS A 61 10.60 9.53 -14.84
CA LYS A 61 9.28 9.63 -15.48
C LYS A 61 8.24 8.76 -14.75
N TYR A 62 8.65 7.59 -14.27
CA TYR A 62 7.78 6.70 -13.49
C TYR A 62 7.48 7.26 -12.11
N GLU A 63 8.48 7.80 -11.41
CA GLU A 63 8.29 8.45 -10.11
C GLU A 63 7.34 9.65 -10.20
N GLN A 64 7.51 10.50 -11.22
CA GLN A 64 6.61 11.62 -11.47
C GLN A 64 5.17 11.16 -11.77
N ALA A 65 5.01 10.15 -12.64
CA ALA A 65 3.69 9.64 -12.99
C ALA A 65 3.01 8.95 -11.80
N PHE A 66 3.76 8.21 -11.00
CA PHE A 66 3.30 7.59 -9.75
C PHE A 66 2.73 8.65 -8.79
N ALA A 67 3.51 9.69 -8.48
CA ALA A 67 3.10 10.75 -7.58
C ALA A 67 1.88 11.51 -8.11
N SER A 68 1.86 11.80 -9.42
CA SER A 68 0.73 12.49 -10.07
C SER A 68 -0.55 11.67 -10.03
N PHE A 69 -0.45 10.37 -10.29
CA PHE A 69 -1.59 9.45 -10.28
C PHE A 69 -2.14 9.29 -8.86
N GLN A 70 -1.26 9.04 -7.89
CA GLN A 70 -1.66 8.91 -6.48
C GLN A 70 -2.36 10.18 -5.98
N LYS A 71 -1.80 11.36 -6.30
CA LYS A 71 -2.39 12.65 -5.93
C LYS A 71 -3.76 12.86 -6.57
N ALA A 72 -3.91 12.59 -7.86
CA ALA A 72 -5.17 12.77 -8.57
C ALA A 72 -6.27 11.86 -8.02
N VAL A 73 -5.94 10.60 -7.73
CA VAL A 73 -6.88 9.65 -7.12
C VAL A 73 -7.23 10.04 -5.69
N ALA A 74 -6.25 10.45 -4.88
CA ALA A 74 -6.50 10.92 -3.51
C ALA A 74 -7.43 12.15 -3.45
N ALA A 75 -7.33 13.03 -4.45
CA ALA A 75 -8.18 14.20 -4.58
C ALA A 75 -9.55 13.90 -5.21
N HIS A 76 -9.80 12.66 -5.63
CA HIS A 76 -10.98 12.28 -6.40
C HIS A 76 -11.17 13.15 -7.68
N ASP A 77 -10.04 13.57 -8.29
CA ASP A 77 -10.03 14.43 -9.47
C ASP A 77 -10.05 13.57 -10.74
N ALA A 78 -11.27 13.27 -11.20
CA ALA A 78 -11.50 12.48 -12.40
C ALA A 78 -10.81 13.06 -13.65
N LYS A 79 -10.70 14.38 -13.78
CA LYS A 79 -10.07 15.02 -14.94
C LYS A 79 -8.56 14.86 -14.89
N ALA A 80 -7.96 15.03 -13.71
CA ALA A 80 -6.52 14.81 -13.54
C ALA A 80 -6.14 13.35 -13.78
N VAL A 81 -6.92 12.39 -13.28
CA VAL A 81 -6.69 10.97 -13.58
C VAL A 81 -6.85 10.71 -15.07
N ALA A 82 -7.92 11.20 -15.69
CA ALA A 82 -8.16 11.02 -17.13
C ALA A 82 -7.03 11.56 -18.00
N ALA A 83 -6.34 12.64 -17.58
CA ALA A 83 -5.21 13.21 -18.28
C ALA A 83 -3.94 12.34 -18.22
N LEU A 84 -3.85 11.42 -17.25
CA LEU A 84 -2.74 10.48 -17.09
C LEU A 84 -2.97 9.16 -17.84
N VAL A 85 -4.18 8.91 -18.33
CA VAL A 85 -4.56 7.65 -18.99
C VAL A 85 -4.08 7.58 -20.43
N ALA A 86 -3.63 6.39 -20.84
CA ALA A 86 -3.35 6.06 -22.22
C ALA A 86 -4.66 5.74 -22.97
N TYR A 87 -4.97 6.50 -24.02
CA TYR A 87 -6.15 6.26 -24.85
C TYR A 87 -5.80 5.57 -26.17
N PRO A 88 -6.70 4.74 -26.71
CA PRO A 88 -7.99 4.34 -26.13
C PRO A 88 -7.83 3.39 -24.93
N PHE A 89 -8.61 3.61 -23.88
CA PHE A 89 -8.54 2.85 -22.64
C PHE A 89 -9.64 1.79 -22.58
N THR A 90 -9.40 0.64 -21.96
CA THR A 90 -10.44 -0.38 -21.76
C THR A 90 -10.63 -0.62 -20.28
N ALA A 91 -11.87 -0.50 -19.79
CA ALA A 91 -12.21 -0.69 -18.39
C ALA A 91 -13.44 -1.58 -18.23
N ASN A 92 -13.59 -2.17 -17.05
CA ASN A 92 -14.84 -2.84 -16.68
C ASN A 92 -15.83 -1.81 -16.14
N VAL A 93 -16.94 -1.63 -16.85
CA VAL A 93 -18.04 -0.73 -16.45
C VAL A 93 -19.31 -1.56 -16.36
N GLY A 94 -19.86 -1.70 -15.15
CA GLY A 94 -21.07 -2.51 -14.91
C GLY A 94 -20.90 -3.98 -15.32
N GLY A 95 -19.75 -4.58 -15.03
CA GLY A 95 -19.46 -5.99 -15.34
C GLY A 95 -19.13 -6.29 -16.80
N ARG A 96 -18.97 -5.27 -17.66
CA ARG A 96 -18.63 -5.44 -19.07
C ARG A 96 -17.38 -4.63 -19.43
N LYS A 97 -16.56 -5.18 -20.32
CA LYS A 97 -15.44 -4.43 -20.92
C LYS A 97 -15.99 -3.36 -21.86
N VAL A 98 -15.66 -2.10 -21.58
CA VAL A 98 -16.03 -0.94 -22.40
C VAL A 98 -14.74 -0.28 -22.88
N LYS A 99 -14.71 0.10 -24.16
CA LYS A 99 -13.62 0.89 -24.76
C LYS A 99 -13.96 2.37 -24.61
N LEU A 100 -13.05 3.13 -24.02
CA LEU A 100 -13.15 4.55 -23.75
C LEU A 100 -12.19 5.26 -24.71
N PRO A 101 -12.70 6.00 -25.72
CA PRO A 101 -11.85 6.59 -26.74
C PRO A 101 -11.04 7.80 -26.24
N ASP A 102 -11.50 8.48 -25.19
CA ASP A 102 -10.96 9.75 -24.75
C ASP A 102 -11.19 10.03 -23.25
N ALA A 103 -10.62 11.13 -22.78
CA ALA A 103 -10.73 11.60 -21.40
C ALA A 103 -12.16 11.93 -20.98
N ALA A 104 -12.99 12.47 -21.88
CA ALA A 104 -14.37 12.77 -21.55
C ALA A 104 -15.16 11.48 -21.27
N ALA A 105 -14.89 10.40 -22.02
CA ALA A 105 -15.46 9.09 -21.77
C ALA A 105 -15.01 8.50 -20.44
N PHE A 106 -13.73 8.61 -20.10
CA PHE A 106 -13.20 8.15 -18.82
C PHE A 106 -13.85 8.87 -17.64
N VAL A 107 -13.93 10.21 -17.68
CA VAL A 107 -14.54 11.02 -16.61
C VAL A 107 -15.99 10.61 -16.34
N ARG A 108 -16.79 10.32 -17.39
CA ARG A 108 -18.18 9.86 -17.23
C ARG A 108 -18.32 8.53 -16.49
N HIS A 109 -17.27 7.70 -16.49
CA HIS A 109 -17.26 6.39 -15.87
C HIS A 109 -16.32 6.31 -14.65
N TYR A 110 -15.78 7.45 -14.20
CA TYR A 110 -14.71 7.49 -13.22
C TYR A 110 -15.00 6.65 -11.97
N ASP A 111 -16.13 6.89 -11.30
CA ASP A 111 -16.48 6.19 -10.05
C ASP A 111 -16.71 4.68 -10.21
N VAL A 112 -17.02 4.25 -11.44
CA VAL A 112 -17.18 2.82 -11.77
C VAL A 112 -15.83 2.16 -12.03
N ILE A 113 -14.88 2.92 -12.59
CA ILE A 113 -13.53 2.45 -12.93
C ILE A 113 -12.61 2.50 -11.70
N VAL A 114 -12.58 3.64 -11.01
CA VAL A 114 -11.79 3.91 -9.81
C VAL A 114 -12.69 3.77 -8.60
N THR A 115 -13.06 2.52 -8.30
CA THR A 115 -13.86 2.20 -7.11
C THR A 115 -13.13 2.61 -5.82
N PRO A 116 -13.83 2.79 -4.68
CA PRO A 116 -13.18 3.11 -3.41
C PRO A 116 -12.08 2.11 -3.01
N ALA A 117 -12.24 0.82 -3.33
CA ALA A 117 -11.24 -0.20 -3.08
C ALA A 117 -9.97 0.04 -3.90
N ILE A 118 -10.11 0.31 -5.20
CA ILE A 118 -8.99 0.61 -6.10
C ILE A 118 -8.32 1.94 -5.70
N ALA A 119 -9.11 2.97 -5.36
CA ALA A 119 -8.58 4.23 -4.87
C ALA A 119 -7.72 4.05 -3.61
N ASN A 120 -8.16 3.21 -2.67
CA ASN A 120 -7.41 2.90 -1.46
C ASN A 120 -6.09 2.15 -1.77
N VAL A 121 -6.10 1.22 -2.73
CA VAL A 121 -4.87 0.55 -3.18
C VAL A 121 -3.88 1.56 -3.77
N ILE A 122 -4.34 2.41 -4.69
CA ILE A 122 -3.48 3.39 -5.37
C ILE A 122 -2.90 4.38 -4.36
N THR A 123 -3.74 4.91 -3.46
CA THR A 123 -3.34 5.96 -2.51
C THR A 123 -2.42 5.47 -1.40
N ARG A 124 -2.43 4.16 -1.08
CA ARG A 124 -1.57 3.56 -0.06
C ARG A 124 -0.31 2.89 -0.61
N GLN A 125 -0.26 2.62 -1.92
CA GLN A 125 0.93 2.07 -2.53
C GLN A 125 2.13 2.97 -2.21
N ARG A 126 3.23 2.36 -1.77
CA ARG A 126 4.52 3.04 -1.62
C ARG A 126 5.34 2.78 -2.88
N TYR A 127 6.02 3.82 -3.35
CA TYR A 127 6.88 3.71 -4.53
C TYR A 127 8.00 2.68 -4.32
N ALA A 128 8.63 2.69 -3.14
CA ALA A 128 9.69 1.76 -2.75
C ALA A 128 9.28 0.27 -2.73
N ASP A 129 7.97 -0.02 -2.77
CA ASP A 129 7.43 -1.37 -2.72
C ASP A 129 6.80 -1.78 -4.08
N LEU A 130 7.04 -1.01 -5.15
CA LEU A 130 6.49 -1.31 -6.47
C LEU A 130 7.08 -2.59 -7.04
N PHE A 131 6.19 -3.44 -7.56
CA PHE A 131 6.60 -4.51 -8.45
C PHE A 131 6.80 -3.97 -9.87
N VAL A 132 7.91 -4.35 -10.51
CA VAL A 132 8.33 -3.84 -11.81
C VAL A 132 8.68 -5.01 -12.75
N ASN A 133 8.03 -5.03 -13.91
CA ASN A 133 8.32 -5.97 -15.00
C ASN A 133 8.22 -5.26 -16.37
N ALA A 134 8.21 -6.02 -17.46
CA ALA A 134 8.11 -5.46 -18.81
C ALA A 134 6.76 -4.78 -19.13
N ASP A 135 5.70 -5.13 -18.39
CA ASP A 135 4.37 -4.53 -18.55
C ASP A 135 4.24 -3.19 -17.81
N GLY A 136 5.22 -2.84 -16.98
CA GLY A 136 5.31 -1.56 -16.29
C GLY A 136 5.50 -1.70 -14.79
N VAL A 137 5.00 -0.71 -14.05
CA VAL A 137 4.95 -0.72 -12.59
C VAL A 137 3.53 -1.00 -12.11
N MET A 138 3.41 -1.92 -11.14
CA MET A 138 2.13 -2.42 -10.65
C MET A 138 1.76 -1.82 -9.31
N PHE A 139 0.49 -1.41 -9.16
CA PHE A 139 -0.11 -1.02 -7.90
C PHE A 139 -0.92 -2.18 -7.32
N GLY A 140 -0.75 -2.42 -6.02
CA GLY A 140 -1.45 -3.48 -5.32
C GLY A 140 -1.08 -4.87 -5.85
N GLN A 141 -2.10 -5.65 -6.20
CA GLN A 141 -2.02 -6.98 -6.81
C GLN A 141 -2.34 -6.96 -8.31
N GLY A 142 -2.30 -5.78 -8.94
CA GLY A 142 -2.58 -5.61 -10.37
C GLY A 142 -3.79 -4.75 -10.68
N GLU A 143 -4.34 -4.06 -9.68
CA GLU A 143 -5.49 -3.18 -9.82
C GLU A 143 -5.20 -1.97 -10.70
N ALA A 144 -3.96 -1.47 -10.72
CA ALA A 144 -3.54 -0.42 -11.64
C ALA A 144 -2.10 -0.60 -12.12
N TRP A 145 -1.83 -0.10 -13.33
CA TRP A 145 -0.54 -0.20 -13.99
C TRP A 145 -0.15 1.12 -14.67
N LEU A 146 1.12 1.49 -14.53
CA LEU A 146 1.73 2.58 -15.30
C LEU A 146 2.81 2.01 -16.23
N ASN A 147 2.85 2.47 -17.47
CA ASN A 147 3.91 2.13 -18.42
C ASN A 147 4.18 3.28 -19.39
N GLY A 148 5.34 3.25 -20.04
CA GLY A 148 5.71 4.17 -21.10
C GLY A 148 4.85 3.99 -22.34
N VAL A 149 4.30 5.10 -22.83
CA VAL A 149 3.57 5.17 -24.10
C VAL A 149 4.32 6.11 -25.02
N CYS A 150 4.81 5.56 -26.14
CA CYS A 150 5.55 6.31 -27.15
C CYS A 150 4.71 7.48 -27.68
N LYS A 151 5.31 8.66 -27.81
CA LYS A 151 4.62 9.83 -28.39
C LYS A 151 4.37 9.69 -29.89
N ASP A 152 5.20 8.90 -30.56
CA ASP A 152 5.14 8.62 -31.99
C ASP A 152 5.70 7.22 -32.30
N ALA A 153 5.62 6.82 -33.58
CA ALA A 153 6.08 5.53 -34.06
C ALA A 153 7.60 5.31 -33.93
N GLY A 154 8.39 6.38 -33.82
CA GLY A 154 9.84 6.31 -33.63
C GLY A 154 10.24 6.04 -32.18
N CYS A 155 9.32 6.20 -31.23
CA CYS A 155 9.50 5.97 -29.79
C CYS A 155 10.82 6.51 -29.20
N LYS A 156 11.24 7.69 -29.68
CA LYS A 156 12.42 8.39 -29.13
C LYS A 156 12.10 9.06 -27.80
N ASP A 157 10.83 9.33 -27.56
CA ASP A 157 10.30 9.88 -26.33
C ASP A 157 8.95 9.21 -26.01
N PHE A 158 8.69 9.06 -24.72
CA PHE A 158 7.49 8.45 -24.19
C PHE A 158 7.04 9.19 -22.93
N ASP A 159 5.74 9.18 -22.70
CA ASP A 159 5.16 9.57 -21.42
C ASP A 159 4.78 8.32 -20.64
N VAL A 160 4.97 8.33 -19.32
CA VAL A 160 4.42 7.26 -18.48
C VAL A 160 2.95 7.54 -18.23
N ARG A 161 2.09 6.58 -18.59
CA ARG A 161 0.64 6.70 -18.56
C ARG A 161 0.00 5.54 -17.79
N VAL A 162 -1.21 5.76 -17.30
CA VAL A 162 -2.07 4.68 -16.79
C VAL A 162 -2.54 3.83 -17.95
N ILE A 163 -2.13 2.56 -17.96
CA ILE A 163 -2.46 1.60 -19.02
C ILE A 163 -3.53 0.59 -18.61
N ALA A 164 -3.75 0.40 -17.31
CA ALA A 164 -4.81 -0.47 -16.79
C ALA A 164 -5.34 0.04 -15.44
N ILE A 165 -6.65 -0.15 -15.24
CA ILE A 165 -7.36 -0.05 -13.97
C ILE A 165 -8.41 -1.15 -13.97
N GLN A 166 -8.36 -2.05 -12.99
CA GLN A 166 -9.20 -3.24 -12.93
C GLN A 166 -9.41 -3.73 -11.50
N SER A 167 -10.44 -4.55 -11.30
CA SER A 167 -10.64 -5.25 -10.03
C SER A 167 -9.54 -6.29 -9.81
N ALA A 168 -9.13 -6.49 -8.57
CA ALA A 168 -8.29 -7.61 -8.19
C ALA A 168 -9.00 -8.94 -8.55
N ASN A 169 -8.21 -9.90 -9.05
CA ASN A 169 -8.68 -11.20 -9.53
C ASN A 169 -8.73 -12.24 -8.40
#